data_AF-A0A662CS77-F1
#
_entry.id   AF-A0A662CS77-F1
#
_cell.length_a   1.000
_cell.length_b   1.000
_cell.length_c   1.000
_cell.angle_alpha   90.00
_cell.angle_beta   90.00
_cell.angle_gamma   90.00
#
_symmetry.space_group_name_H-M   'P 1'
#
loop_
_entity.id
_entity.type
_entity.pdbx_description
1 polymer ?
#
loop_
_entity_poly.entity_id
_entity_poly.type
_entity_poly.pdbx_seq_one_letter_code
_entity_poly.pdbx_strand_id
1 'polypeptide(L)' 'MNKEEFKILFDLYFEDIRRYLYYRCGDTTVSTDLAQDTFMRIWEKQMDLQAERDVGLLYKIAGDLFVSHMRREKLR' A
#
# COMPACT_ATOMS: atom_id res chain seq x y z
N MET A 1 -4.99 14.69 -5.38
CA MET A 1 -4.08 14.07 -6.37
C MET A 1 -4.85 13.85 -7.66
N ASN A 2 -4.33 14.29 -8.80
CA ASN A 2 -4.95 14.02 -10.10
C ASN A 2 -4.59 12.61 -10.63
N LYS A 3 -5.15 12.22 -11.77
CA LYS A 3 -4.97 10.89 -12.35
C LYS A 3 -3.52 10.62 -12.78
N GLU A 4 -2.86 11.59 -13.41
CA GLU A 4 -1.46 11.46 -13.81
C GLU A 4 -0.52 11.30 -12.59
N GLU A 5 -0.69 12.13 -11.56
CA GLU A 5 0.09 12.06 -10.33
C GLU A 5 -0.07 10.70 -9.64
N PHE A 6 -1.31 10.20 -9.56
CA PHE A 6 -1.59 8.87 -9.00
C PHE A 6 -0.94 7.76 -9.82
N LYS A 7 -1.02 7.85 -11.15
CA LYS A 7 -0.40 6.87 -12.03
C LYS A 7 1.12 6.83 -11.83
N ILE A 8 1.77 7.98 -11.71
CA ILE A 8 3.22 8.05 -11.44
C ILE A 8 3.55 7.39 -10.11
N LEU A 9 2.81 7.72 -9.04
CA LEU A 9 3.01 7.10 -7.73
C LEU A 9 2.84 5.57 -7.79
N PHE A 10 1.80 5.10 -8.47
CA PHE A 10 1.50 3.68 -8.63
C PHE A 10 2.60 2.96 -9.40
N ASP A 11 2.96 3.46 -10.59
CA ASP A 11 3.97 2.84 -11.45
C ASP A 11 5.35 2.78 -10.76
N LEU A 12 5.68 3.78 -9.93
CA LEU A 12 6.94 3.81 -9.19
C LEU A 12 6.99 2.86 -8.00
N TYR A 13 5.91 2.74 -7.22
CA TYR A 13 5.98 2.12 -5.90
C TYR A 13 5.10 0.89 -5.69
N PHE A 14 4.21 0.53 -6.62
CA PHE A 14 3.30 -0.61 -6.41
C PHE A 14 4.07 -1.90 -6.13
N GLU A 15 5.06 -2.21 -6.97
CA GLU A 15 5.88 -3.41 -6.82
C GLU A 15 6.73 -3.39 -5.55
N ASP A 16 7.24 -2.23 -5.15
CA ASP A 16 8.04 -2.09 -3.93
C ASP A 16 7.18 -2.33 -2.68
N ILE A 17 5.96 -1.78 -2.65
CA ILE A 17 5.01 -2.01 -1.56
C ILE A 17 4.56 -3.46 -1.53
N ARG A 18 4.27 -4.07 -2.68
CA ARG A 18 3.93 -5.49 -2.78
C ARG A 18 5.05 -6.37 -2.24
N ARG A 19 6.30 -6.12 -2.61
CA ARG A 19 7.47 -6.84 -2.09
C ARG A 19 7.64 -6.64 -0.59
N TYR A 20 7.52 -5.41 -0.10
CA TYR A 20 7.59 -5.07 1.31
C TYR A 20 6.53 -5.81 2.15
N LEU A 21 5.33 -6.00 1.61
CA LEU A 21 4.27 -6.78 2.23
C LEU A 21 4.55 -8.29 2.14
N TYR A 22 4.99 -8.77 0.97
CA TYR A 22 5.34 -10.17 0.74
C TYR A 22 6.40 -10.67 1.72
N TYR A 23 7.47 -9.90 1.97
CA TYR A 23 8.48 -10.26 2.96
C TYR A 23 7.93 -10.43 4.39
N ARG A 24 6.74 -9.90 4.69
CA ARG A 24 6.12 -9.95 6.02
C ARG A 24 5.01 -10.99 6.15
N CYS A 25 4.25 -11.25 5.09
CA CYS A 25 3.20 -12.29 5.10
C CYS A 25 3.64 -13.63 4.49
N GLY A 26 4.65 -13.65 3.62
CA GLY A 26 5.07 -14.83 2.86
C GLY A 26 4.07 -15.28 1.77
N ASP A 27 2.99 -14.52 1.54
CA ASP A 27 1.89 -14.88 0.66
C ASP A 27 1.72 -13.83 -0.46
N THR A 28 1.83 -14.28 -1.71
CA THR A 28 1.75 -13.42 -2.90
C THR A 28 0.36 -12.82 -3.09
N THR A 29 -0.70 -13.57 -2.77
CA THR A 29 -2.09 -13.11 -2.90
C THR A 29 -2.34 -12.00 -1.86
N VAL A 30 -2.07 -12.28 -0.59
CA VAL A 30 -2.28 -11.32 0.50
C VAL A 30 -1.45 -10.05 0.30
N SER A 31 -0.19 -10.18 -0.13
CA SER A 31 0.67 -9.01 -0.38
C SER A 31 0.19 -8.18 -1.57
N THR A 32 -0.34 -8.80 -2.62
CA THR A 32 -0.90 -8.11 -3.77
C THR A 32 -2.18 -7.36 -3.40
N ASP A 33 -3.09 -8.01 -2.67
CA ASP A 33 -4.35 -7.41 -2.23
C ASP A 33 -4.09 -6.22 -1.30
N LEU A 34 -3.21 -6.37 -0.31
CA LEU A 34 -2.86 -5.28 0.61
C LEU A 34 -2.14 -4.13 -0.10
N ALA A 35 -1.34 -4.41 -1.13
CA ALA A 35 -0.74 -3.36 -1.95
C ALA A 35 -1.84 -2.60 -2.70
N GLN A 36 -2.77 -3.29 -3.37
CA GLN A 36 -3.90 -2.65 -4.05
C GLN A 36 -4.73 -1.80 -3.08
N ASP A 37 -5.10 -2.32 -1.91
CA ASP A 37 -5.82 -1.58 -0.87
C ASP A 37 -5.08 -0.31 -0.42
N THR A 38 -3.75 -0.36 -0.36
CA THR A 38 -2.92 0.81 0.00
C THR A 38 -3.12 1.93 -1.01
N PHE A 39 -3.00 1.64 -2.30
CA PHE A 39 -3.14 2.64 -3.37
C PHE A 39 -4.60 3.09 -3.55
N MET A 40 -5.56 2.17 -3.44
CA MET A 40 -6.99 2.51 -3.46
C MET A 40 -7.35 3.49 -2.34
N ARG A 41 -6.83 3.27 -1.13
CA ARG A 41 -7.04 4.18 -0.01
C ARG A 41 -6.45 5.57 -0.25
N ILE A 42 -5.30 5.67 -0.91
CA ILE A 42 -4.69 6.96 -1.29
C ILE A 42 -5.59 7.69 -2.29
N TRP A 43 -6.06 6.98 -3.31
CA TRP A 43 -6.92 7.52 -4.36
C TRP A 43 -8.28 7.97 -3.82
N GLU A 44 -8.99 7.10 -3.11
CA GLU A 44 -10.33 7.36 -2.59
C GLU A 44 -10.35 8.50 -1.57
N LYS A 45 -9.31 8.60 -0.75
CA LYS A 45 -9.18 9.68 0.24
C LYS A 45 -8.57 10.96 -0.33
N GLN A 46 -8.23 10.99 -1.62
CA GLN A 46 -7.60 12.13 -2.29
C GLN A 46 -6.39 12.65 -1.50
N MET A 47 -5.57 11.73 -0.98
CA MET A 47 -4.44 12.10 -0.13
C MET A 47 -3.44 12.96 -0.92
N ASP A 48 -2.91 13.98 -0.26
CA ASP A 48 -1.77 14.73 -0.77
C ASP A 48 -0.50 13.96 -0.43
N LEU A 49 -0.06 13.12 -1.37
CA LEU A 49 1.10 12.25 -1.21
C LEU A 49 1.97 12.38 -2.45
N GLN A 50 3.16 12.96 -2.31
CA GLN A 50 4.10 13.12 -3.40
C GLN A 50 5.14 11.99 -3.38
N ALA A 51 5.35 11.33 -4.51
CA ALA A 51 6.25 10.20 -4.67
C ALA A 51 7.66 10.46 -4.08
N GLU A 52 8.25 11.62 -4.37
CA GLU A 52 9.63 11.95 -3.98
C GLU A 52 9.78 12.30 -2.49
N ARG A 53 8.71 12.80 -1.86
CA ARG A 53 8.77 13.35 -0.49
C ARG A 53 8.15 12.41 0.54
N ASP A 54 7.04 11.78 0.18
CA ASP A 54 6.12 11.17 1.13
C ASP A 54 6.11 9.63 1.05
N VAL A 55 7.14 9.04 0.46
CA VAL A 55 7.30 7.57 0.37
C VAL A 55 7.21 6.89 1.74
N GLY A 56 7.73 7.52 2.80
CA GLY A 56 7.60 6.99 4.17
C GLY A 56 6.14 6.85 4.62
N LEU A 57 5.25 7.77 4.22
CA LEU A 57 3.83 7.69 4.52
C LEU A 57 3.14 6.55 3.75
N LEU A 58 3.54 6.32 2.49
CA LEU A 58 3.05 5.19 1.69
C LEU A 58 3.36 3.84 2.38
N TYR A 59 4.62 3.65 2.81
CA TYR A 59 5.02 2.45 3.55
C TYR A 59 4.30 2.31 4.89
N LYS A 60 4.06 3.42 5.59
CA LYS A 60 3.28 3.43 6.84
C LYS A 60 1.85 2.95 6.61
N ILE A 61 1.16 3.46 5.59
CA ILE A 61 -0.21 3.05 5.26
C ILE A 61 -0.25 1.54 4.97
N ALA A 62 0.67 1.04 4.15
CA ALA A 62 0.77 -0.39 3.84
C ALA A 62 1.01 -1.23 5.10
N GLY A 63 1.91 -0.78 5.99
CA GLY A 63 2.17 -1.44 7.27
C GLY A 63 0.95 -1.49 8.19
N ASP A 64 0.20 -0.39 8.30
CA ASP A 64 -1.01 -0.32 9.10
C ASP A 64 -2.09 -1.28 8.57
N LEU A 65 -2.27 -1.34 7.24
CA LEU A 65 -3.20 -2.29 6.60
C LEU A 65 -2.79 -3.74 6.86
N PHE A 66 -1.49 -4.06 6.74
CA PHE A 66 -0.97 -5.38 7.06
C PHE A 66 -1.25 -5.78 8.52
N VAL A 67 -0.92 -4.91 9.49
CA VAL A 67 -1.17 -5.20 10.91
C VAL A 67 -2.67 -5.42 11.17
N SER A 68 -3.52 -4.61 10.53
CA SER A 68 -4.97 -4.75 10.61
C SER A 68 -5.46 -6.09 10.05
N HIS A 69 -4.93 -6.51 8.90
CA HIS A 69 -5.21 -7.81 8.29
C HIS A 69 -4.78 -8.97 9.20
N MET A 70 -3.54 -8.96 9.69
CA MET A 70 -3.03 -10.02 10.57
C MET A 70 -3.82 -10.15 11.88
N ARG A 71 -4.34 -9.04 12.43
CA ARG A 71 -5.21 -9.08 13.60
C ARG A 71 -6.54 -9.76 13.31
N ARG A 72 -7.14 -9.52 12.13
CA ARG A 72 -8.39 -10.17 11.72
C ARG A 72 -8.20 -11.66 11.46
N GLU A 73 -7.11 -12.05 10.81
CA GLU A 73 -6.80 -13.46 10.55
C GLU A 73 -6.61 -14.25 11.84
N LYS A 74 -6.00 -13.68 12.88
CA LYS A 74 -5.86 -14.35 14.20
C LYS A 74 -7.17 -14.51 14.96
N LEU A 75 -8.21 -13.75 14.62
CA LEU A 75 -9.53 -13.86 15.25
C LEU A 75 -10.44 -14.87 14.54
N ARG A 76 -10.04 -15.35 13.37
CA ARG A 76 -10.70 -16.43 12.63
C ARG A 76 -10.19 -17.78 13.11
#